data_AF-A0A3Q2SMX6-F1
#
_entry.id   AF-A0A3Q2SMX6-F1
#
_cell.length_a   1.000
_cell.length_b   1.000
_cell.length_c   1.000
_cell.angle_alpha   90.00
_cell.angle_beta   90.00
_cell.angle_gamma   90.00
#
_symmetry.space_group_name_H-M   'P 1'
#
loop_
_entity.id
_entity.type
_entity.pdbx_description
1 polymer ?
#
loop_
_entity_poly.entity_id
_entity_poly.type
_entity_poly.pdbx_seq_one_letter_code
_entity_poly.pdbx_strand_id
1 'polypeptide(L)'
;IKHSEASRLTLSTGVCLSTHYCILKVTFLLLPLANMSSILAELRPRKYKCGLSAPCPPKHLAFRLVSGAANVIGPKICLEDKM
;
A
#
# COMPACT_ATOMS: atom_id res chain seq x y z
N ILE A 1 3.81 2.32 46.96
CA ILE A 1 2.88 2.56 45.82
C ILE A 1 3.47 3.56 44.79
N LYS A 2 4.20 4.61 45.18
CA LYS A 2 4.79 5.58 44.23
C LYS A 2 5.93 5.07 43.29
N HIS A 3 6.52 3.91 43.56
CA HIS A 3 7.59 3.34 42.72
C HIS A 3 7.09 2.60 41.47
N SER A 4 5.82 2.20 41.40
CA SER A 4 5.27 1.47 40.23
C SER A 4 4.80 2.40 39.12
N GLU A 5 4.28 3.58 39.47
CA GLU A 5 3.82 4.59 38.50
C GLU A 5 4.98 5.24 37.75
N ALA A 6 6.10 5.53 38.43
CA ALA A 6 7.29 6.11 37.80
C ALA A 6 7.90 5.19 36.72
N SER A 7 7.99 3.88 37.01
CA SER A 7 8.48 2.89 36.02
C SER A 7 7.50 2.63 34.88
N ARG A 8 6.18 2.75 35.11
CA ARG A 8 5.18 2.66 34.04
C ARG A 8 5.17 3.91 33.16
N LEU A 9 5.38 5.08 33.75
CA LEU A 9 5.45 6.35 33.03
C LEU A 9 6.72 6.43 32.16
N THR A 10 7.88 6.02 32.68
CA THR A 10 9.12 5.96 31.90
C THR A 10 9.07 4.90 30.79
N LEU A 11 8.46 3.74 31.04
CA LEU A 11 8.21 2.72 30.01
C LEU A 11 7.26 3.24 28.94
N SER A 12 6.17 3.92 29.33
CA SER A 12 5.21 4.49 28.39
C SER A 12 5.83 5.61 27.54
N THR A 13 6.59 6.53 28.13
CA THR A 13 7.26 7.61 27.39
C THR A 13 8.36 7.07 26.48
N GLY A 14 9.11 6.05 26.93
CA GLY A 14 10.15 5.40 26.13
C GLY A 14 9.60 4.63 24.93
N VAL A 15 8.48 3.92 25.11
CA VAL A 15 7.76 3.24 24.02
C VAL A 15 7.17 4.27 23.04
N CYS A 16 6.58 5.36 23.52
CA CYS A 16 6.08 6.44 22.64
C CYS A 16 7.20 7.13 21.85
N LEU A 17 8.33 7.48 22.48
CA LEU A 17 9.47 8.09 21.76
C LEU A 17 10.11 7.11 20.78
N SER A 18 10.27 5.85 21.17
CA SER A 18 10.85 4.80 20.30
C SER A 18 9.96 4.50 19.11
N THR A 19 8.64 4.35 19.33
CA THR A 19 7.66 4.14 18.24
C THR A 19 7.57 5.35 17.32
N HIS A 20 7.49 6.57 17.86
CA HIS A 20 7.44 7.79 17.05
C HIS A 20 8.73 7.98 16.24
N TYR A 21 9.90 7.78 16.85
CA TYR A 21 11.18 7.84 16.15
C TYR A 21 11.31 6.73 15.09
N CYS A 22 10.86 5.51 15.40
CA CYS A 22 10.82 4.39 14.46
C CYS A 22 9.90 4.70 13.28
N ILE A 23 8.69 5.20 13.52
CA ILE A 23 7.75 5.62 12.46
C ILE A 23 8.37 6.73 11.62
N LEU A 24 8.89 7.82 12.23
CA LEU A 24 9.52 8.90 11.47
C LEU A 24 10.69 8.41 10.61
N LYS A 25 11.54 7.53 11.14
CA LYS A 25 12.72 7.01 10.43
C LYS A 25 12.33 6.02 9.33
N VAL A 26 11.36 5.15 9.57
CA VAL A 26 10.79 4.22 8.58
C VAL A 26 10.09 5.01 7.47
N THR A 27 9.27 6.00 7.79
CA THR A 27 8.62 6.86 6.81
C THR A 27 9.65 7.64 5.99
N PHE A 28 10.65 8.27 6.62
CA PHE A 28 11.70 9.01 5.90
C PHE A 28 12.55 8.10 4.99
N LEU A 29 12.81 6.84 5.39
CA LEU A 29 13.56 5.87 4.60
C LEU A 29 12.73 5.25 3.45
N LEU A 30 11.41 5.07 3.63
CA LEU A 30 10.50 4.56 2.59
C LEU A 30 9.98 5.65 1.64
N LEU A 31 9.94 6.92 2.06
CA LEU A 31 9.50 8.05 1.24
C LEU A 31 10.24 8.17 -0.10
N PRO A 32 11.58 8.02 -0.19
CA PRO A 32 12.28 8.04 -1.48
C PRO A 32 11.93 6.83 -2.37
N LEU A 33 11.60 5.68 -1.78
CA LEU A 33 11.21 4.47 -2.51
C LEU A 33 9.78 4.59 -3.10
N ALA A 34 8.86 5.21 -2.35
CA ALA A 34 7.51 5.49 -2.82
C ALA A 34 7.49 6.53 -3.96
N ASN A 35 8.34 7.56 -3.87
CA ASN A 35 8.41 8.65 -4.84
C ASN A 35 8.88 8.20 -6.24
N MET A 36 9.87 7.29 -6.31
CA MET A 36 10.33 6.71 -7.58
C MET A 36 9.24 5.87 -8.26
N SER A 37 8.44 5.14 -7.48
CA SER A 37 7.34 4.32 -8.01
C SER A 37 6.23 5.16 -8.64
N SER A 38 5.93 6.32 -8.05
CA SER A 38 4.91 7.24 -8.56
C SER A 38 5.34 7.95 -9.84
N ILE A 39 6.62 8.33 -9.97
CA ILE A 39 7.17 8.95 -11.19
C ILE A 39 7.17 7.93 -12.36
N LEU A 40 7.51 6.67 -12.07
CA LEU A 40 7.46 5.59 -13.08
C LEU A 40 6.02 5.21 -13.47
N ALA A 41 5.05 5.41 -12.58
CA ALA A 41 3.62 5.20 -12.86
C ALA A 41 3.03 6.33 -13.71
N GLU A 42 3.49 7.57 -13.55
CA GLU A 42 3.04 8.73 -14.35
C GLU A 42 3.56 8.68 -15.79
N LEU A 43 4.73 8.08 -16.01
CA LEU A 43 5.34 7.82 -17.33
C LEU A 43 4.72 6.64 -18.12
N ARG A 44 3.56 6.11 -17.72
CA ARG A 44 2.87 5.01 -18.45
C ARG A 44 1.79 5.53 -19.39
N PRO A 45 2.09 5.80 -20.67
CA PRO A 45 1.07 5.88 -21.69
C PRO A 45 0.59 4.48 -22.06
N ARG A 46 -0.74 4.33 -22.15
CA ARG A 46 -1.53 3.11 -22.42
C ARG A 46 -1.69 2.19 -21.21
N LYS A 47 -2.83 2.33 -20.52
CA LYS A 47 -3.42 1.26 -19.72
C LYS A 47 -3.43 -0.01 -20.59
N TYR A 48 -2.67 -1.03 -20.21
CA TYR A 48 -2.77 -2.34 -20.85
C TYR A 48 -4.15 -2.94 -20.58
N LYS A 49 -4.52 -4.02 -21.28
CA LYS A 49 -5.85 -4.63 -21.19
C LYS A 49 -6.31 -4.79 -19.73
N CYS A 50 -7.56 -4.46 -19.44
CA CYS A 50 -8.14 -4.40 -18.07
C CYS A 50 -7.47 -3.41 -17.09
N GLY A 51 -6.63 -2.49 -17.59
CA GLY A 51 -5.90 -1.53 -16.77
C GLY A 51 -4.76 -2.14 -15.97
N LEU A 52 -4.11 -3.19 -16.48
CA LEU A 52 -2.93 -3.80 -15.88
C LEU A 52 -1.72 -2.87 -15.94
N SER A 53 -0.81 -3.00 -14.97
CA SER A 53 0.44 -2.23 -14.89
C SER A 53 1.53 -2.73 -15.84
N ALA A 54 1.36 -3.92 -16.41
CA ALA A 54 2.30 -4.55 -17.33
C ALA A 54 1.55 -5.27 -18.46
N PRO A 55 2.17 -5.42 -19.64
CA PRO A 55 1.59 -6.20 -20.73
C PRO A 55 1.59 -7.69 -20.40
N CYS A 56 0.56 -8.41 -20.86
CA CYS A 56 0.54 -9.87 -20.79
C CYS A 56 1.53 -10.47 -21.80
N PRO A 57 2.23 -11.56 -21.43
CA PRO A 57 3.08 -12.30 -22.37
C PRO A 57 2.25 -12.91 -23.52
N PRO A 58 2.90 -13.27 -24.64
CA PRO A 58 2.20 -13.87 -25.78
C PRO A 58 1.51 -15.18 -25.37
N LYS A 59 0.29 -15.40 -25.88
CA LYS A 59 -0.60 -16.53 -25.55
C LYS A 59 -1.19 -16.54 -24.12
N HIS A 60 -1.11 -15.44 -23.38
CA HIS A 60 -1.81 -15.28 -22.11
C HIS A 60 -2.97 -14.30 -22.25
N LEU A 61 -4.00 -14.50 -21.43
CA LEU A 61 -5.16 -13.63 -21.34
C LEU A 61 -4.96 -12.59 -20.23
N ALA A 62 -5.39 -11.36 -20.48
CA ALA A 62 -5.41 -10.33 -19.47
C ALA A 62 -6.65 -10.46 -18.60
N PHE A 63 -6.50 -10.70 -17.30
CA PHE A 63 -7.61 -10.72 -16.36
C PHE A 63 -7.37 -9.78 -15.18
N ARG A 64 -8.42 -9.10 -14.74
CA ARG A 64 -8.43 -8.30 -13.52
C ARG A 64 -9.67 -8.61 -12.71
N LEU A 65 -9.48 -9.03 -11.48
CA LEU A 65 -10.54 -9.25 -10.50
C LEU A 65 -10.46 -8.17 -9.44
N VAL A 66 -11.55 -7.42 -9.27
CA VAL A 66 -11.70 -6.43 -8.21
C VAL A 66 -12.82 -6.93 -7.30
N SER A 67 -12.52 -7.10 -6.01
CA SER A 67 -13.54 -7.46 -5.03
C SER A 67 -14.60 -6.38 -4.92
N GLY A 68 -15.84 -6.79 -4.67
CA GLY A 68 -16.90 -5.86 -4.32
C GLY A 68 -16.64 -5.14 -3.00
N ALA A 69 -17.45 -4.11 -2.71
CA ALA A 69 -17.41 -3.40 -1.44
C ALA A 69 -18.73 -3.61 -0.69
N ALA A 70 -18.62 -4.25 0.48
CA ALA A 70 -19.75 -4.66 1.30
C ALA A 70 -20.80 -5.43 0.47
N ASN A 71 -22.06 -5.01 0.55
CA ASN A 71 -23.19 -5.59 -0.18
C ASN A 71 -23.79 -4.65 -1.24
N VAL A 72 -23.12 -3.53 -1.55
CA VAL A 72 -23.66 -2.48 -2.42
C VAL A 72 -22.93 -2.39 -3.76
N ILE A 73 -21.70 -2.86 -3.81
CA ILE A 73 -20.87 -2.87 -5.02
C ILE A 73 -20.45 -4.32 -5.25
N GLY A 74 -20.93 -4.92 -6.34
CA GLY A 74 -20.55 -6.27 -6.74
C GLY A 74 -19.09 -6.35 -7.19
N PRO A 75 -18.49 -7.55 -7.21
CA PRO A 75 -17.15 -7.75 -7.76
C PRO A 75 -17.12 -7.39 -9.25
N LYS A 76 -16.02 -6.80 -9.71
CA LYS A 76 -15.80 -6.48 -11.13
C LYS A 76 -14.76 -7.44 -11.69
N ILE A 77 -15.14 -8.15 -12.76
CA ILE A 77 -14.29 -9.09 -13.47
C ILE A 77 -14.03 -8.48 -14.84
N CYS A 78 -12.77 -8.36 -15.24
CA CYS A 78 -12.41 -7.98 -16.60
C CYS A 78 -11.56 -9.10 -17.22
N LEU A 79 -11.89 -9.51 -18.44
CA LEU A 79 -11.15 -10.47 -19.24
C LEU A 79 -10.95 -9.92 -20.65
N GLU A 80 -9.71 -9.71 -21.06
CA GLU A 80 -9.34 -9.24 -22.40
C GLU A 80 -10.10 -7.95 -22.82
N ASP A 81 -10.18 -6.98 -21.90
CA ASP A 81 -10.95 -5.72 -22.01
C ASP A 81 -12.47 -5.86 -22.05
N LYS A 82 -13.01 -7.06 -21.80
CA LYS A 82 -14.44 -7.28 -21.57
C LYS A 82 -14.73 -7.26 -20.08
N MET A 83 -15.70 -6.45 -19.67
CA MET A 83 -16.12 -6.24 -18.29
C MET A 83 -17.45 -6.93 -17.97
#